data_AF-A0A453D9H4-F1
#
_entry.id   AF-A0A453D9H4-F1
#
_cell.length_a   1.000
_cell.length_b   1.000
_cell.length_c   1.000
_cell.angle_alpha   90.00
_cell.angle_beta   90.00
_cell.angle_gamma   90.00
#
_symmetry.space_group_name_H-M   'P 1'
#
loop_
_entity.id
_entity.type
_entity.pdbx_description
1 polymer ?
#
loop_
_entity_poly.entity_id
_entity_poly.type
_entity_poly.pdbx_seq_one_letter_code
_entity_poly.pdbx_strand_id
1 'polypeptide(L)'
;MHDDVSVLAEDKHVSLIVIPFHKQQTVDGGMEPINPSIKLFNESLLATSPCSVAILVDRGLSAAAARMATEHRVALFFFGGPDDREALAYAWRMVENPGVALTILRFLPPDYRAAARSFSEASYRSAASGGMDPRGAAMSASTEGKSELQMDEEYLGEFRARNHGNPTITYADRPVTNSEETVAAIRGMDNSAHELYIVGRRPGEAGSPMTAALEDWMESPELGPIGDMLVSSDFSMAVSVLVVQQYVVVGAPMAAAVPGPGSDPVRQYVGNANQRSGAYRASTASSARDSRWSNDTVGF
;
A
#
# COMPACT_ATOMS: atom_id res chain seq x y z
N MET A 1 -4.41 -13.66 -15.30
CA MET A 1 -5.25 -12.44 -15.37
C MET A 1 -4.60 -11.26 -14.67
N HIS A 2 -4.24 -11.32 -13.38
CA HIS A 2 -3.49 -10.19 -12.76
C HIS A 2 -2.10 -10.04 -13.39
N ASP A 3 -1.40 -11.14 -13.68
CA ASP A 3 -0.14 -11.12 -14.42
C ASP A 3 -0.26 -10.42 -15.78
N ASP A 4 -1.31 -10.72 -16.54
CA ASP A 4 -1.54 -10.11 -17.86
C ASP A 4 -1.76 -8.60 -17.75
N VAL A 5 -2.47 -8.16 -16.71
CA VAL A 5 -2.69 -6.73 -16.42
C VAL A 5 -1.39 -6.06 -16.00
N SER A 6 -0.57 -6.71 -15.17
CA SER A 6 0.75 -6.22 -14.76
C SER A 6 1.70 -6.07 -15.96
N VAL A 7 1.81 -7.10 -16.81
CA VAL A 7 2.64 -7.04 -18.03
C VAL A 7 2.16 -5.92 -18.94
N LEU A 8 0.84 -5.79 -19.14
CA LEU A 8 0.29 -4.71 -19.96
C LEU A 8 0.56 -3.32 -19.36
N ALA A 9 0.54 -3.20 -18.03
CA ALA A 9 0.85 -1.96 -17.33
C ALA A 9 2.32 -1.56 -17.50
N GLU A 10 3.25 -2.54 -17.41
CA GLU A 10 4.67 -2.33 -17.68
C GLU A 10 4.90 -1.91 -19.14
N ASP A 11 4.34 -2.65 -20.09
CA ASP A 11 4.48 -2.42 -21.54
C ASP A 11 3.98 -1.02 -21.95
N LYS A 12 2.93 -0.53 -21.29
CA LYS A 12 2.34 0.79 -21.56
C LYS A 12 2.84 1.90 -20.66
N HIS A 13 3.78 1.62 -19.76
CA HIS A 13 4.28 2.56 -18.76
C HIS A 13 3.13 3.24 -17.97
N VAL A 14 2.16 2.44 -17.53
CA VAL A 14 1.02 2.90 -16.73
C VAL A 14 1.52 3.31 -15.34
N SER A 15 1.12 4.49 -14.88
CA SER A 15 1.48 4.99 -13.53
C SER A 15 0.48 4.59 -12.44
N LEU A 16 -0.77 4.33 -12.82
CA LEU A 16 -1.87 4.00 -11.90
C LEU A 16 -2.85 3.03 -12.56
N ILE A 17 -3.17 1.93 -11.89
CA ILE A 17 -4.25 1.03 -12.28
C ILE A 17 -5.46 1.26 -11.38
N VAL A 18 -6.63 1.54 -11.97
CA VAL A 18 -7.90 1.66 -11.24
C VAL A 18 -8.72 0.39 -11.45
N ILE A 19 -9.12 -0.25 -10.35
CA ILE A 19 -9.91 -1.49 -10.33
C ILE A 19 -11.22 -1.29 -9.55
N PRO A 20 -12.32 -1.97 -9.93
CA PRO A 20 -13.56 -1.89 -9.18
C PRO A 20 -13.47 -2.66 -7.86
N PHE A 21 -14.21 -2.20 -6.85
CA PHE A 21 -14.42 -2.97 -5.63
C PHE A 21 -15.28 -4.20 -5.91
N HIS A 22 -14.98 -5.30 -5.21
CA HIS A 22 -15.59 -6.61 -5.47
C HIS A 22 -17.03 -6.73 -4.90
N LYS A 23 -17.50 -5.74 -4.14
CA LYS A 23 -18.87 -5.62 -3.65
C LYS A 23 -19.61 -4.45 -4.32
N GLN A 24 -20.90 -4.60 -4.55
CA GLN A 24 -21.79 -3.55 -5.06
C GLN A 24 -22.81 -3.16 -3.99
N GLN A 25 -23.22 -1.89 -4.03
CA GLN A 25 -24.24 -1.37 -3.16
C GLN A 25 -25.62 -1.96 -3.49
N THR A 26 -26.31 -2.43 -2.46
CA THR A 26 -27.69 -2.93 -2.53
C THR A 26 -28.70 -1.82 -2.24
N VAL A 27 -29.99 -2.09 -2.46
CA VAL A 27 -31.07 -1.10 -2.30
C VAL A 27 -31.30 -0.64 -0.86
N ASP A 28 -30.95 -1.49 0.11
CA ASP A 28 -30.91 -1.19 1.55
C ASP A 28 -29.61 -0.49 1.96
N GLY A 29 -28.70 -0.26 1.00
CA GLY A 29 -27.43 0.43 1.20
C GLY A 29 -26.32 -0.40 1.81
N GLY A 30 -26.55 -1.71 2.00
CA GLY A 30 -25.50 -2.68 2.25
C GLY A 30 -24.58 -2.87 1.05
N MET A 31 -23.57 -3.73 1.21
CA MET A 31 -22.61 -4.07 0.16
C MET A 31 -22.59 -5.60 -0.03
N GLU A 32 -22.95 -6.08 -1.21
CA GLU A 32 -22.95 -7.51 -1.52
C GLU A 32 -21.85 -7.87 -2.52
N PRO A 33 -21.18 -9.03 -2.34
CA PRO A 33 -20.15 -9.47 -3.28
C PRO A 33 -20.75 -9.73 -4.67
N ILE A 34 -20.21 -9.08 -5.69
CA ILE A 34 -20.60 -9.29 -7.09
C ILE A 34 -20.07 -10.63 -7.58
N ASN A 35 -18.76 -10.83 -7.36
CA ASN A 35 -18.04 -12.03 -7.77
C ASN A 35 -16.81 -12.22 -6.86
N PRO A 36 -16.73 -13.33 -6.11
CA PRO A 36 -15.58 -13.63 -5.24
C PRO A 36 -14.23 -13.64 -5.97
N SER A 37 -14.21 -13.96 -7.27
CA SER A 37 -12.98 -13.96 -8.08
C SER A 37 -12.37 -12.56 -8.23
N ILE A 38 -13.19 -11.50 -8.16
CA ILE A 38 -12.71 -10.11 -8.23
C ILE A 38 -11.90 -9.79 -6.98
N LYS A 39 -12.30 -10.30 -5.81
CA LYS A 39 -11.54 -10.10 -4.57
C LYS A 39 -10.12 -10.65 -4.69
N LEU A 40 -10.00 -11.92 -5.13
CA LEU A 40 -8.71 -12.58 -5.34
C LEU A 40 -7.85 -11.85 -6.39
N PHE A 41 -8.47 -11.35 -7.45
CA PHE A 41 -7.79 -10.55 -8.47
C PHE A 41 -7.26 -9.23 -7.89
N ASN A 42 -8.09 -8.49 -7.15
CA ASN A 42 -7.72 -7.23 -6.50
C ASN A 42 -6.57 -7.44 -5.51
N GLU A 43 -6.64 -8.47 -4.66
CA GLU A 43 -5.59 -8.84 -3.71
C GLU A 43 -4.27 -9.15 -4.43
N SER A 44 -4.32 -9.96 -5.49
CA SER A 44 -3.14 -10.31 -6.28
C SER A 44 -2.52 -9.07 -6.93
N LEU A 45 -3.35 -8.17 -7.47
CA LEU A 45 -2.89 -6.94 -8.11
C LEU A 45 -2.27 -5.98 -7.09
N LEU A 46 -2.90 -5.77 -5.93
CA LEU A 46 -2.35 -4.92 -4.86
C LEU A 46 -0.99 -5.43 -4.34
N ALA A 47 -0.73 -6.74 -4.44
CA ALA A 47 0.51 -7.35 -3.98
C ALA A 47 1.64 -7.34 -5.04
N THR A 48 1.29 -7.42 -6.33
CA THR A 48 2.26 -7.68 -7.42
C THR A 48 2.33 -6.59 -8.48
N SER A 49 1.47 -5.57 -8.40
CA SER A 49 1.39 -4.52 -9.42
C SER A 49 2.72 -3.78 -9.59
N PRO A 50 3.11 -3.48 -10.85
CA PRO A 50 4.32 -2.72 -11.18
C PRO A 50 4.16 -1.21 -10.95
N CYS A 51 2.96 -0.75 -10.60
CA CYS A 51 2.64 0.65 -10.38
C CYS A 51 1.58 0.81 -9.27
N SER A 52 1.19 2.05 -8.98
CA SER A 52 0.20 2.36 -7.96
C SER A 52 -1.14 1.73 -8.34
N VAL A 53 -1.94 1.34 -7.35
CA VAL A 53 -3.24 0.71 -7.56
C VAL A 53 -4.30 1.49 -6.80
N ALA A 54 -5.44 1.76 -7.42
CA ALA A 54 -6.58 2.34 -6.75
C ALA A 54 -7.82 1.48 -6.88
N ILE A 55 -8.54 1.29 -5.78
CA ILE A 55 -9.80 0.55 -5.72
C ILE A 55 -10.94 1.58 -5.71
N LEU A 56 -11.79 1.52 -6.73
CA LEU A 56 -12.97 2.37 -6.86
C LEU A 56 -14.21 1.63 -6.34
N VAL A 57 -14.82 2.17 -5.31
CA VAL A 57 -16.15 1.80 -4.82
C VAL A 57 -17.14 2.76 -5.46
N ASP A 58 -17.77 2.33 -6.56
CA ASP A 58 -18.72 3.15 -7.31
C ASP A 58 -20.11 3.10 -6.64
N ARG A 59 -20.60 4.28 -6.25
CA ARG A 59 -21.96 4.53 -5.71
C ARG A 59 -22.79 5.43 -6.61
N GLY A 60 -22.52 5.43 -7.91
CA GLY A 60 -23.25 6.23 -8.89
C GLY A 60 -22.46 7.40 -9.45
N LEU A 61 -21.12 7.41 -9.33
CA LEU A 61 -20.28 8.33 -10.12
C LEU A 61 -20.51 8.16 -11.62
N SER A 62 -20.88 6.94 -12.04
CA SER A 62 -21.20 6.62 -13.43
C SER A 62 -22.60 7.10 -13.87
N ALA A 63 -23.43 7.63 -12.97
CA ALA A 63 -24.80 8.03 -13.29
C ALA A 63 -24.83 9.19 -14.29
N ALA A 64 -25.87 9.20 -15.16
CA ALA A 64 -26.02 10.25 -16.17
C ALA A 64 -26.03 11.67 -15.58
N ALA A 65 -26.63 11.84 -14.40
CA ALA A 65 -26.65 13.11 -13.69
C ALA A 65 -25.24 13.59 -13.30
N ALA A 66 -24.39 12.69 -12.79
CA ALA A 66 -23.00 13.00 -12.47
C ALA A 66 -22.23 13.41 -13.74
N ARG A 67 -22.37 12.67 -14.85
CA ARG A 67 -21.70 12.99 -16.12
C ARG A 67 -22.12 14.32 -16.75
N MET A 68 -23.29 14.83 -16.38
CA MET A 68 -23.82 16.11 -16.87
C MET A 68 -23.57 17.27 -15.90
N ALA A 69 -22.98 17.02 -14.73
CA ALA A 69 -22.64 18.06 -13.78
C ALA A 69 -21.57 18.98 -14.37
N THR A 70 -21.72 20.29 -14.12
CA THR A 70 -20.73 21.29 -14.53
C THR A 70 -19.63 21.48 -13.50
N GLU A 71 -19.86 20.99 -12.28
CA GLU A 71 -18.91 20.99 -11.16
C GLU A 71 -18.94 19.62 -10.46
N HIS A 72 -17.76 19.08 -10.23
CA HIS A 72 -17.44 17.81 -9.61
C HIS A 72 -16.67 18.09 -8.33
N ARG A 73 -17.19 17.63 -7.21
CA ARG A 73 -16.65 17.97 -5.89
C ARG A 73 -16.00 16.75 -5.28
N VAL A 74 -14.69 16.81 -5.14
CA VAL A 74 -13.83 15.72 -4.66
C VAL A 74 -13.28 16.11 -3.29
N ALA A 75 -13.27 15.18 -2.34
CA ALA A 75 -12.54 15.36 -1.09
C ALA A 75 -11.41 14.34 -0.96
N LEU A 76 -10.26 14.78 -0.47
CA LEU A 76 -9.11 13.95 -0.12
C LEU A 76 -8.91 13.99 1.40
N PHE A 77 -8.81 12.82 2.03
CA PHE A 77 -8.40 12.72 3.44
C PHE A 77 -6.93 12.37 3.52
N PHE A 78 -6.18 13.20 4.22
CA PHE A 78 -4.73 13.08 4.35
C PHE A 78 -4.37 12.86 5.82
N PHE A 79 -3.98 11.64 6.16
CA PHE A 79 -3.45 11.22 7.46
C PHE A 79 -1.92 11.18 7.48
N GLY A 80 -1.29 11.14 6.31
CA GLY A 80 0.16 11.09 6.12
C GLY A 80 0.62 9.77 5.53
N GLY A 81 1.86 9.72 5.09
CA GLY A 81 2.47 8.51 4.54
C GLY A 81 2.42 8.39 3.01
N PRO A 82 2.92 7.26 2.46
CA PRO A 82 3.14 7.08 1.04
C PRO A 82 1.84 7.05 0.22
N ASP A 83 0.84 6.32 0.71
CA ASP A 83 -0.44 6.12 0.02
C ASP A 83 -1.23 7.43 -0.11
N ASP A 84 -1.22 8.26 0.94
CA ASP A 84 -1.88 9.57 0.95
C ASP A 84 -1.17 10.58 0.04
N ARG A 85 0.17 10.51 -0.07
CA ARG A 85 0.93 11.33 -1.02
C ARG A 85 0.60 10.97 -2.46
N GLU A 86 0.47 9.67 -2.76
CA GLU A 86 0.02 9.20 -4.08
C GLU A 86 -1.43 9.62 -4.36
N ALA A 87 -2.31 9.51 -3.37
CA ALA A 87 -3.69 9.97 -3.44
C ALA A 87 -3.77 11.48 -3.72
N LEU A 88 -2.93 12.29 -3.07
CA LEU A 88 -2.81 13.72 -3.34
C LEU A 88 -2.28 13.98 -4.75
N ALA A 89 -1.30 13.21 -5.23
CA ALA A 89 -0.80 13.35 -6.60
C ALA A 89 -1.93 13.16 -7.63
N TYR A 90 -2.75 12.14 -7.44
CA TYR A 90 -3.89 11.86 -8.29
C TYR A 90 -4.98 12.94 -8.18
N ALA A 91 -5.38 13.31 -6.97
CA ALA A 91 -6.36 14.37 -6.73
C ALA A 91 -5.91 15.72 -7.30
N TRP A 92 -4.62 16.04 -7.20
CA TRP A 92 -4.06 17.26 -7.75
C TRP A 92 -4.13 17.29 -9.28
N ARG A 93 -3.90 16.15 -9.96
CA ARG A 93 -4.12 16.04 -11.41
C ARG A 93 -5.58 16.24 -11.79
N MET A 94 -6.54 15.83 -10.96
CA MET A 94 -7.97 16.03 -11.27
C MET A 94 -8.35 17.51 -11.36
N VAL A 95 -7.77 18.38 -10.53
CA VAL A 95 -8.07 19.82 -10.48
C VAL A 95 -7.56 20.59 -11.71
N GLU A 96 -6.74 19.97 -12.56
CA GLU A 96 -6.41 20.53 -13.87
C GLU A 96 -7.65 20.64 -14.78
N ASN A 97 -8.72 19.91 -14.44
CA ASN A 97 -10.03 20.08 -15.06
C ASN A 97 -10.80 21.23 -14.37
N PRO A 98 -11.24 22.28 -15.11
CA PRO A 98 -11.93 23.43 -14.52
C PRO A 98 -13.26 23.11 -13.82
N GLY A 99 -13.87 21.97 -14.16
CA GLY A 99 -15.08 21.47 -13.52
C GLY A 99 -14.82 20.72 -12.23
N VAL A 100 -13.59 20.64 -11.71
CA VAL A 100 -13.30 19.89 -10.47
C VAL A 100 -12.92 20.85 -9.35
N ALA A 101 -13.63 20.75 -8.23
CA ALA A 101 -13.29 21.40 -6.97
C ALA A 101 -12.78 20.34 -5.97
N LEU A 102 -11.62 20.61 -5.35
CA LEU A 102 -10.95 19.70 -4.43
C LEU A 102 -10.94 20.26 -3.00
N THR A 103 -11.42 19.46 -2.05
CA THR A 103 -11.27 19.72 -0.62
C THR A 103 -10.25 18.76 -0.03
N ILE A 104 -9.17 19.28 0.55
CA ILE A 104 -8.18 18.48 1.26
C ILE A 104 -8.39 18.65 2.76
N LEU A 105 -8.66 17.55 3.45
CA LEU A 105 -8.73 17.49 4.90
C LEU A 105 -7.53 16.75 5.45
N ARG A 106 -6.69 17.48 6.17
CA ARG A 106 -5.51 16.90 6.81
C ARG A 106 -5.82 16.57 8.26
N PHE A 107 -5.72 15.30 8.64
CA PHE A 107 -5.89 14.84 10.00
C PHE A 107 -4.54 14.85 10.72
N LEU A 108 -4.49 15.50 11.88
CA LEU A 108 -3.25 15.70 12.63
C LEU A 108 -3.41 15.23 14.07
N PRO A 109 -2.44 14.48 14.64
CA PRO A 109 -2.42 14.24 16.08
C PRO A 109 -2.19 15.55 16.85
N PRO A 110 -2.60 15.64 18.13
CA PRO A 110 -2.50 16.88 18.93
C PRO A 110 -1.07 17.42 19.04
N ASP A 111 -0.10 16.50 19.16
CA ASP A 111 1.32 16.83 19.37
C ASP A 111 2.09 17.05 18.06
N TYR A 112 1.40 16.98 16.91
CA TYR A 112 2.00 17.05 15.58
C TYR A 112 2.84 18.31 15.37
N ARG A 113 2.36 19.47 15.82
CA ARG A 113 3.07 20.76 15.64
C ARG A 113 4.33 20.87 16.48
N ALA A 114 4.41 20.18 17.61
CA ALA A 114 5.63 20.12 18.41
C ALA A 114 6.68 19.23 17.73
N ALA A 115 6.26 18.08 17.20
CA ALA A 115 7.10 17.19 16.42
C ALA A 115 7.62 17.86 15.14
N ALA A 116 6.76 18.49 14.33
CA ALA A 116 7.17 19.17 13.10
C ALA A 116 8.22 20.28 13.33
N ARG A 117 8.17 20.97 14.48
CA ARG A 117 9.14 22.02 14.84
C ARG A 117 10.50 21.48 15.26
N SER A 118 10.55 20.37 16.00
CA SER A 118 11.83 19.78 16.41
C SER A 118 12.62 19.24 15.22
N PHE A 119 11.94 18.73 14.18
CA PHE A 119 12.58 18.27 12.95
C PHE A 119 13.10 19.40 12.06
N SER A 120 12.38 20.51 11.94
CA SER A 120 12.88 21.65 11.17
C SER A 120 14.14 22.25 11.81
N GLU A 121 14.21 22.30 13.14
CA GLU A 121 15.37 22.81 13.87
C GLU A 121 16.60 21.86 13.80
N ALA A 122 16.38 20.54 13.83
CA ALA A 122 17.45 19.55 13.61
C ALA A 122 18.05 19.63 12.19
N SER A 123 17.21 19.91 11.19
CA SER A 123 17.62 20.09 9.79
C SER A 123 18.57 21.29 9.60
N TYR A 124 18.32 22.40 10.32
CA TYR A 124 19.19 23.58 10.28
C TYR A 124 20.51 23.39 11.05
N ARG A 125 20.53 22.57 12.11
CA ARG A 125 21.78 22.28 12.86
C ARG A 125 22.75 21.43 12.06
N SER A 126 22.26 20.50 11.25
CA SER A 126 23.11 19.66 10.38
C SER A 126 23.83 20.49 9.29
N ALA A 127 23.16 21.53 8.76
CA ALA A 127 23.79 22.45 7.80
C ALA A 127 24.82 23.41 8.44
N ALA A 128 24.75 23.65 9.76
CA ALA A 128 25.63 24.59 10.46
C ALA A 128 26.92 23.96 11.04
N SER A 129 27.05 22.63 11.03
CA SER A 129 28.24 21.91 11.54
C SER A 129 29.13 21.31 10.45
N GLY A 130 29.11 21.85 9.23
CA GLY A 130 29.97 21.43 8.13
C GLY A 130 31.43 21.88 8.27
N GLY A 131 32.19 21.23 9.16
CA GLY A 131 33.65 21.21 9.10
C GLY A 131 34.11 20.43 7.86
N MET A 132 34.73 21.12 6.90
CA MET A 132 35.19 20.57 5.63
C MET A 132 36.50 19.77 5.82
N ASP A 133 36.43 18.43 5.81
CA ASP A 133 37.60 17.54 5.68
C ASP A 133 37.65 16.92 4.27
N PRO A 134 38.62 17.28 3.39
CA PRO A 134 38.55 16.97 1.96
C PRO A 134 39.28 15.68 1.54
N ARG A 135 39.24 14.58 2.31
CA ARG A 135 39.98 13.34 1.97
C ARG A 135 39.28 12.00 2.30
N GLY A 136 38.00 11.88 1.98
CA GLY A 136 37.27 10.62 2.18
C GLY A 136 35.98 10.47 1.39
N ALA A 137 35.92 10.96 0.14
CA ALA A 137 34.75 10.74 -0.71
C ALA A 137 34.82 9.36 -1.39
N ALA A 138 34.55 8.30 -0.62
CA ALA A 138 34.00 7.07 -1.15
C ALA A 138 32.48 7.15 -0.93
N MET A 139 31.71 7.14 -2.02
CA MET A 139 30.26 7.21 -2.00
C MET A 139 29.66 6.03 -1.22
N SER A 140 29.33 6.25 0.05
CA SER A 140 28.22 5.56 0.69
C SER A 140 27.04 6.52 0.67
N ALA A 141 26.16 6.37 -0.33
CA ALA A 141 24.82 6.95 -0.27
C ALA A 141 24.03 6.20 0.81
N SER A 142 24.30 6.52 2.07
CA SER A 142 23.40 6.21 3.17
C SER A 142 22.20 7.13 3.02
N THR A 143 21.09 6.57 2.55
CA THR A 143 19.75 7.13 2.75
C THR A 143 19.51 7.24 4.26
N GLU A 144 20.03 8.28 4.91
CA GLU A 144 19.40 8.80 6.13
C GLU A 144 18.09 9.41 5.66
N GLY A 145 17.11 8.52 5.49
CA GLY A 145 15.85 8.81 4.83
C GLY A 145 15.13 9.91 5.57
N LYS A 146 14.65 10.91 4.82
CA LYS A 146 13.67 11.87 5.32
C LYS A 146 12.56 11.07 6.02
N SER A 147 12.20 11.46 7.25
CA SER A 147 11.03 10.89 7.92
C SER A 147 9.80 11.05 7.02
N GLU A 148 8.85 10.11 7.07
CA GLU A 148 7.55 10.21 6.38
C GLU A 148 6.92 11.58 6.62
N LEU A 149 6.94 12.05 7.86
CA LEU A 149 6.44 13.37 8.26
C LEU A 149 7.13 14.53 7.52
N GLN A 150 8.45 14.43 7.30
CA GLN A 150 9.21 15.46 6.57
C GLN A 150 8.82 15.46 5.10
N MET A 151 8.66 14.28 4.50
CA MET A 151 8.23 14.17 3.11
C MET A 151 6.79 14.66 2.93
N ASP A 152 5.91 14.39 3.89
CA ASP A 152 4.53 14.86 3.89
C ASP A 152 4.45 16.40 3.96
N GLU A 153 5.24 17.02 4.85
CA GLU A 153 5.29 18.50 4.95
C GLU A 153 5.86 19.15 3.69
N GLU A 154 6.92 18.58 3.12
CA GLU A 154 7.52 19.08 1.88
C GLU A 154 6.51 19.00 0.73
N TYR A 155 5.84 17.86 0.58
CA TYR A 155 4.90 17.63 -0.51
C TYR A 155 3.62 18.48 -0.38
N LEU A 156 3.04 18.57 0.82
CA LEU A 156 1.92 19.47 1.10
C LEU A 156 2.32 20.94 1.00
N GLY A 157 3.54 21.28 1.41
CA GLY A 157 4.11 22.61 1.27
C GLY A 157 4.20 23.05 -0.19
N GLU A 158 4.73 22.18 -1.04
CA GLU A 158 4.79 22.39 -2.49
C GLU A 158 3.38 22.53 -3.10
N PHE A 159 2.46 21.63 -2.74
CA PHE A 159 1.08 21.69 -3.18
C PHE A 159 0.44 23.05 -2.85
N ARG A 160 0.57 23.52 -1.60
CA ARG A 160 0.02 24.81 -1.17
C ARG A 160 0.68 25.98 -1.89
N ALA A 161 2.00 25.93 -2.11
CA ALA A 161 2.73 26.99 -2.80
C ALA A 161 2.29 27.13 -4.26
N ARG A 162 2.14 26.00 -4.98
CA ARG A 162 1.74 26.00 -6.39
C ARG A 162 0.27 26.36 -6.61
N ASN A 163 -0.59 26.08 -5.64
CA ASN A 163 -2.03 26.33 -5.73
C ASN A 163 -2.51 27.54 -4.92
N HIS A 164 -1.58 28.43 -4.53
CA HIS A 164 -1.92 29.60 -3.73
C HIS A 164 -2.94 30.49 -4.44
N GLY A 165 -4.08 30.76 -3.78
CA GLY A 165 -5.15 31.60 -4.34
C GLY A 165 -6.08 30.90 -5.34
N ASN A 166 -5.96 29.59 -5.54
CA ASN A 166 -6.91 28.84 -6.37
C ASN A 166 -8.24 28.63 -5.62
N PRO A 167 -9.38 29.21 -6.08
CA PRO A 167 -10.66 29.07 -5.41
C PRO A 167 -11.28 27.67 -5.52
N THR A 168 -10.82 26.83 -6.45
CA THR A 168 -11.32 25.46 -6.59
C THR A 168 -10.71 24.50 -5.57
N ILE A 169 -9.68 24.93 -4.83
CA ILE A 169 -8.98 24.11 -3.85
C ILE A 169 -9.19 24.67 -2.44
N THR A 170 -9.83 23.88 -1.59
CA THR A 170 -9.98 24.17 -0.16
C THR A 170 -9.07 23.26 0.64
N TYR A 171 -8.31 23.81 1.58
CA TYR A 171 -7.43 23.04 2.46
C TYR A 171 -7.79 23.32 3.92
N ALA A 172 -7.97 22.29 4.73
CA ALA A 172 -8.25 22.42 6.16
C ALA A 172 -7.54 21.35 7.01
N ASP A 173 -6.92 21.80 8.11
CA ASP A 173 -6.36 20.91 9.13
C ASP A 173 -7.43 20.53 10.17
N ARG A 174 -7.44 19.26 10.57
CA ARG A 174 -8.34 18.67 11.58
C ARG A 174 -7.49 18.00 12.67
N PRO A 175 -7.32 18.64 13.85
CA PRO A 175 -6.69 17.97 14.98
C PRO A 175 -7.62 16.87 15.49
N VAL A 176 -7.12 15.63 15.58
CA VAL A 176 -7.85 14.47 16.09
C VAL A 176 -6.93 13.65 16.99
N THR A 177 -7.44 13.23 18.16
CA THR A 177 -6.68 12.48 19.16
C THR A 177 -6.80 10.96 18.96
N ASN A 178 -7.93 10.50 18.42
CA ASN A 178 -8.28 9.10 18.35
C ASN A 178 -9.23 8.79 17.16
N SER A 179 -9.58 7.51 17.00
CA SER A 179 -10.49 7.02 15.97
C SER A 179 -11.91 7.56 16.07
N GLU A 180 -12.44 7.78 17.27
CA GLU A 180 -13.80 8.33 17.45
C GLU A 180 -13.87 9.78 16.97
N GLU A 181 -12.88 10.60 17.32
CA GLU A 181 -12.77 11.98 16.82
C GLU A 181 -12.56 12.02 15.30
N THR A 182 -11.81 11.06 14.75
CA THR A 182 -11.64 10.92 13.29
C THR A 182 -12.96 10.65 12.59
N VAL A 183 -13.75 9.69 13.09
CA VAL A 183 -15.10 9.38 12.59
C VAL A 183 -16.01 10.58 12.73
N ALA A 184 -16.00 11.27 13.88
CA ALA A 184 -16.83 12.45 14.11
C ALA A 184 -16.46 13.61 13.16
N ALA A 185 -15.17 13.82 12.90
CA ALA A 185 -14.70 14.84 11.98
C ALA A 185 -15.12 14.59 10.53
N ILE A 186 -15.07 13.33 10.07
CA ILE A 186 -15.55 12.95 8.73
C ILE A 186 -17.08 13.04 8.65
N ARG A 187 -17.81 12.60 9.67
CA ARG A 187 -19.28 12.71 9.73
C ARG A 187 -19.78 14.15 9.78
N GLY A 188 -19.02 15.05 10.40
CA GLY A 188 -19.33 16.47 10.47
C GLY A 188 -19.12 17.23 9.16
N MET A 189 -18.59 16.58 8.13
CA MET A 189 -18.53 17.16 6.79
C MET A 189 -19.90 17.18 6.13
N ASP A 190 -20.12 18.15 5.25
CA ASP A 190 -21.26 18.11 4.35
C ASP A 190 -21.06 17.01 3.29
N ASN A 191 -21.47 15.80 3.66
CA ASN A 191 -21.40 14.60 2.82
C ASN A 191 -22.34 14.67 1.61
N SER A 192 -23.23 15.66 1.55
CA SER A 192 -24.12 15.86 0.40
C SER A 192 -23.46 16.67 -0.72
N ALA A 193 -22.33 17.31 -0.44
CA ALA A 193 -21.64 18.20 -1.36
C ALA A 193 -20.50 17.54 -2.14
N HIS A 194 -20.16 16.27 -1.91
CA HIS A 194 -19.05 15.60 -2.58
C HIS A 194 -19.54 14.33 -3.27
N GLU A 195 -18.99 14.05 -4.45
CA GLU A 195 -19.30 12.84 -5.24
C GLU A 195 -18.24 11.76 -5.11
N LEU A 196 -17.01 12.14 -4.74
CA LEU A 196 -15.87 11.25 -4.61
C LEU A 196 -15.04 11.60 -3.38
N TYR A 197 -14.77 10.58 -2.56
CA TYR A 197 -13.75 10.60 -1.51
C TYR A 197 -12.51 9.83 -1.94
N ILE A 198 -11.35 10.43 -1.76
CA ILE A 198 -10.05 9.82 -2.04
C ILE A 198 -9.32 9.65 -0.71
N VAL A 199 -8.80 8.45 -0.47
CA VAL A 199 -8.07 8.11 0.76
C VAL A 199 -6.90 7.18 0.42
N GLY A 200 -5.80 7.24 1.16
CA GLY A 200 -4.77 6.21 1.10
C GLY A 200 -5.22 4.92 1.77
N ARG A 201 -4.74 3.76 1.28
CA ARG A 201 -5.01 2.45 1.88
C ARG A 201 -4.38 2.32 3.27
N ARG A 202 -3.17 2.86 3.45
CA ARG A 202 -2.43 2.87 4.72
C ARG A 202 -2.31 4.31 5.23
N PRO A 203 -3.27 4.79 6.03
CA PRO A 203 -3.26 6.16 6.54
C PRO A 203 -2.23 6.32 7.67
N GLY A 204 -1.35 7.30 7.53
CA GLY A 204 -0.41 7.69 8.57
C GLY A 204 0.59 6.60 8.96
N GLU A 205 1.09 6.69 10.20
CA GLU A 205 1.96 5.68 10.80
C GLU A 205 1.15 4.44 11.22
N ALA A 206 1.71 3.24 11.00
CA ALA A 206 1.06 1.99 11.38
C ALA A 206 0.75 1.96 12.89
N GLY A 207 -0.51 1.67 13.24
CA GLY A 207 -0.97 1.67 14.63
C GLY A 207 -1.21 3.07 15.22
N SER A 208 -1.40 4.09 14.38
CA SER A 208 -1.78 5.43 14.82
C SER A 208 -3.06 5.39 15.68
N PRO A 209 -3.10 6.09 16.84
CA PRO A 209 -4.32 6.20 17.65
C PRO A 209 -5.53 6.72 16.88
N MET A 210 -5.30 7.46 15.79
CA MET A 210 -6.34 8.04 14.93
C MET A 210 -7.10 6.98 14.12
N THR A 211 -6.49 5.81 13.87
CA THR A 211 -7.09 4.73 13.08
C THR A 211 -7.11 3.38 13.78
N ALA A 212 -6.43 3.24 14.93
CA ALA A 212 -6.27 1.98 15.65
C ALA A 212 -7.57 1.20 15.85
N ALA A 213 -8.62 1.84 16.38
CA ALA A 213 -9.89 1.12 16.54
C ALA A 213 -10.50 0.74 15.19
N LEU A 214 -10.40 1.60 14.17
CA LEU A 214 -10.96 1.31 12.85
C LEU A 214 -10.28 0.10 12.19
N GLU A 215 -8.99 -0.12 12.46
CA GLU A 215 -8.23 -1.27 11.96
C GLU A 215 -8.73 -2.60 12.54
N ASP A 216 -9.13 -2.62 13.82
CA ASP A 216 -9.61 -3.83 14.50
C ASP A 216 -10.99 -4.31 14.01
N TRP A 217 -11.81 -3.41 13.45
CA TRP A 217 -13.18 -3.69 13.02
C TRP A 217 -13.35 -3.75 11.49
N MET A 218 -12.26 -3.83 10.71
CA MET A 218 -12.34 -3.85 9.25
C MET A 218 -12.97 -5.13 8.69
N GLU A 219 -13.91 -4.99 7.77
CA GLU A 219 -14.45 -6.13 7.00
C GLU A 219 -13.66 -6.39 5.70
N SER A 220 -13.10 -5.33 5.11
CA SER A 220 -12.45 -5.35 3.80
C SER A 220 -11.04 -4.72 3.90
N PRO A 221 -10.01 -5.47 4.31
CA PRO A 221 -8.65 -4.94 4.55
C PRO A 221 -7.94 -4.41 3.29
N GLU A 222 -8.46 -4.70 2.09
CA GLU A 222 -8.00 -4.10 0.85
C GLU A 222 -8.33 -2.60 0.74
N LEU A 223 -9.34 -2.12 1.47
CA LEU A 223 -9.73 -0.70 1.49
C LEU A 223 -9.00 0.11 2.57
N GLY A 224 -8.38 -0.57 3.54
CA GLY A 224 -7.80 0.09 4.72
C GLY A 224 -8.86 0.64 5.69
N PRO A 225 -8.44 1.14 6.86
CA PRO A 225 -9.37 1.47 7.95
C PRO A 225 -10.32 2.62 7.61
N ILE A 226 -9.82 3.63 6.88
CA ILE A 226 -10.65 4.76 6.46
C ILE A 226 -11.55 4.38 5.28
N GLY A 227 -11.01 3.66 4.29
CA GLY A 227 -11.78 3.24 3.13
C GLY A 227 -12.91 2.28 3.49
N ASP A 228 -12.66 1.31 4.37
CA ASP A 228 -13.67 0.37 4.85
C ASP A 228 -14.75 1.08 5.67
N MET A 229 -14.36 1.98 6.57
CA MET A 229 -15.28 2.80 7.35
C MET A 229 -16.19 3.68 6.47
N LEU A 230 -15.63 4.30 5.43
CA LEU A 230 -16.40 5.08 4.45
C LEU A 230 -17.36 4.23 3.60
N VAL A 231 -17.11 2.92 3.55
CA VAL A 231 -17.93 1.98 2.78
C VAL A 231 -19.03 1.32 3.60
N SER A 232 -18.94 1.41 4.93
CA SER A 232 -19.98 0.97 5.86
C SER A 232 -21.31 1.67 5.62
N SER A 233 -22.40 0.97 5.93
CA SER A 233 -23.79 1.47 5.88
C SER A 233 -24.04 2.71 6.75
N ASP A 234 -23.16 2.94 7.74
CA ASP A 234 -23.20 4.09 8.64
C ASP A 234 -22.75 5.41 7.97
N PHE A 235 -22.19 5.33 6.76
CA PHE A 235 -21.72 6.47 5.98
C PHE A 235 -22.55 6.68 4.72
N SER A 236 -22.45 7.88 4.15
CA SER A 236 -23.32 8.33 3.05
C SER A 236 -23.35 7.32 1.89
N MET A 237 -24.56 6.84 1.61
CA MET A 237 -24.85 5.89 0.53
C MET A 237 -24.66 6.48 -0.88
N ALA A 238 -24.39 7.78 -1.01
CA ALA A 238 -24.33 8.47 -2.30
C ALA A 238 -22.91 8.82 -2.78
N VAL A 239 -21.90 8.68 -1.91
CA VAL A 239 -20.52 9.12 -2.24
C VAL A 239 -19.68 7.92 -2.62
N SER A 240 -19.02 8.00 -3.77
CA SER A 240 -18.07 6.97 -4.19
C SER A 240 -16.73 7.15 -3.48
N VAL A 241 -15.99 6.06 -3.33
CA VAL A 241 -14.71 6.07 -2.59
C VAL A 241 -13.62 5.50 -3.48
N LEU A 242 -12.49 6.20 -3.57
CA LEU A 242 -11.29 5.76 -4.24
C LEU A 242 -10.19 5.56 -3.20
N VAL A 243 -9.82 4.31 -2.97
CA VAL A 243 -8.72 3.94 -2.07
C VAL A 243 -7.46 3.78 -2.90
N VAL A 244 -6.40 4.53 -2.58
CA VAL A 244 -5.15 4.52 -3.33
C VAL A 244 -4.06 3.80 -2.54
N GLN A 245 -3.31 2.92 -3.20
CA GLN A 245 -2.09 2.32 -2.67
C GLN A 245 -0.92 2.73 -3.56
N GLN A 246 0.12 3.30 -2.94
CA GLN A 246 1.35 3.66 -3.64
C GLN A 246 2.09 2.39 -4.11
N TYR A 247 2.70 2.48 -5.29
CA TYR A 247 3.72 1.54 -5.70
C TYR A 247 4.94 1.60 -4.79
N VAL A 248 5.26 0.48 -4.15
CA VAL A 248 6.53 0.31 -3.45
C VAL A 248 7.46 -0.44 -4.40
N VAL A 249 8.57 0.19 -4.79
CA VAL A 249 9.69 -0.53 -5.39
C VAL A 249 10.23 -1.46 -4.32
N VAL A 250 9.71 -2.70 -4.29
CA VAL A 250 10.38 -3.77 -3.57
C VAL A 250 11.68 -3.97 -4.33
N GLY A 251 12.77 -3.43 -3.79
CA GLY A 251 14.10 -3.65 -4.34
C GLY A 251 14.21 -5.14 -4.64
N ALA A 252 14.47 -5.48 -5.90
CA ALA A 252 14.61 -6.86 -6.32
C ALA A 252 15.44 -7.60 -5.28
N PRO A 253 15.03 -8.80 -4.81
CA PRO A 253 15.89 -9.57 -3.92
C PRO A 253 17.26 -9.60 -4.59
N MET A 254 18.27 -9.04 -3.92
CA MET A 254 19.63 -8.94 -4.44
C MET A 254 19.91 -10.27 -5.12
N ALA A 255 20.11 -10.23 -6.44
CA ALA A 255 20.38 -11.41 -7.23
C ALA A 255 21.42 -12.21 -6.44
N ALA A 256 21.05 -13.43 -6.03
CA ALA A 256 21.89 -14.29 -5.22
C ALA A 256 23.29 -14.23 -5.80
N ALA A 257 24.26 -13.82 -4.98
CA ALA A 257 25.61 -13.46 -5.38
C ALA A 257 26.08 -14.39 -6.51
N VAL A 258 26.25 -13.81 -7.70
CA VAL A 258 26.85 -14.52 -8.84
C VAL A 258 28.19 -15.06 -8.33
N PRO A 259 28.42 -16.38 -8.32
CA PRO A 259 29.72 -16.91 -7.95
C PRO A 259 30.76 -16.30 -8.90
N GLY A 260 31.81 -15.71 -8.34
CA GLY A 260 32.85 -15.04 -9.11
C GLY A 260 33.45 -15.94 -10.21
N PRO A 261 34.11 -15.34 -11.21
CA PRO A 261 34.61 -16.08 -12.37
C PRO A 261 35.73 -17.01 -11.92
N GLY A 262 35.43 -18.31 -11.78
CA GLY A 262 36.45 -19.25 -11.30
C GLY A 262 36.08 -20.73 -11.25
N SER A 263 34.82 -21.13 -11.41
CA SER A 263 34.46 -22.55 -11.40
C SER A 263 33.83 -22.95 -12.73
N ASP A 264 34.65 -23.56 -13.60
CA ASP A 264 34.23 -24.24 -14.82
C ASP A 264 33.23 -25.36 -14.45
N PRO A 265 31.93 -25.20 -14.74
CA PRO A 265 30.89 -26.12 -14.29
C PRO A 265 31.05 -27.53 -14.89
N VAL A 266 31.81 -27.64 -15.99
CA VAL A 266 32.09 -28.92 -16.66
C VAL A 266 33.04 -29.77 -15.82
N ARG A 267 34.06 -29.17 -15.17
CA ARG A 267 35.01 -29.92 -14.32
C ARG A 267 34.38 -30.46 -13.04
N GLN A 268 33.43 -29.72 -12.48
CA GLN A 268 32.73 -30.12 -11.25
C GLN A 268 31.80 -31.31 -11.50
N TYR A 269 31.22 -31.38 -12.69
CA TYR A 269 30.38 -32.52 -13.11
C TYR A 269 31.20 -33.80 -13.37
N VAL A 270 32.36 -33.66 -14.01
CA VAL A 270 33.26 -34.80 -14.32
C VAL A 270 33.90 -35.38 -13.04
N GLY A 271 34.18 -34.54 -12.03
CA GLY A 271 34.68 -34.99 -10.73
C GLY A 271 33.69 -35.85 -9.94
N ASN A 272 32.40 -35.48 -9.98
CA ASN A 272 31.35 -36.20 -9.25
C ASN A 272 30.92 -37.50 -9.93
N ALA A 273 30.99 -37.58 -11.27
CA ALA A 273 30.65 -38.80 -12.02
C ALA A 273 31.64 -39.95 -11.78
N ASN A 274 32.92 -39.64 -11.51
CA ASN A 274 33.97 -40.65 -11.32
C ASN A 274 34.05 -41.22 -9.88
N GLN A 275 33.23 -40.77 -8.93
CA GLN A 275 33.21 -41.31 -7.56
C GLN A 275 32.13 -42.38 -7.33
N ARG A 276 31.25 -42.65 -8.30
CA ARG A 276 30.28 -43.75 -8.21
C ARG A 276 30.71 -44.93 -9.07
N SER A 277 31.70 -45.70 -8.61
CA SER A 277 31.90 -47.12 -8.98
C SER A 277 33.01 -47.74 -8.14
N GLY A 278 32.67 -48.74 -7.33
CA GLY A 278 33.65 -49.72 -6.83
C GLY A 278 33.61 -50.01 -5.32
N ALA A 279 32.61 -50.77 -4.88
CA ALA A 279 32.76 -51.62 -3.70
C ALA A 279 31.80 -52.82 -3.76
N TYR A 280 32.09 -53.75 -4.67
CA TYR A 280 31.62 -55.14 -4.58
C TYR A 280 32.71 -55.94 -3.86
N ARG A 281 32.46 -56.46 -2.65
CA ARG A 281 33.01 -57.76 -2.20
C ARG A 281 32.38 -58.28 -0.89
N ALA A 282 31.61 -59.35 -1.05
CA ALA A 282 31.59 -60.63 -0.33
C ALA A 282 31.71 -60.69 1.22
N SER A 283 30.56 -61.00 1.83
CA SER A 283 30.27 -62.11 2.78
C SER A 283 31.38 -62.79 3.59
N THR A 284 31.18 -62.92 4.92
CA THR A 284 31.30 -64.19 5.68
C THR A 284 30.45 -64.15 6.97
N ALA A 285 29.91 -65.32 7.34
CA ALA A 285 28.92 -65.58 8.38
C ALA A 285 29.52 -66.01 9.74
N SER A 286 28.75 -65.84 10.84
CA SER A 286 28.66 -66.73 12.02
C SER A 286 27.52 -66.25 12.94
N SER A 287 26.34 -66.87 12.98
CA SER A 287 25.91 -68.00 13.83
C SER A 287 25.67 -67.69 15.32
N ALA A 288 24.39 -67.61 15.71
CA ALA A 288 23.75 -68.14 16.93
C ALA A 288 22.24 -67.80 16.83
N ARG A 289 21.30 -68.73 16.57
CA ARG A 289 20.65 -69.69 17.52
C ARG A 289 20.28 -69.00 18.85
N ASP A 290 19.04 -69.03 19.36
CA ASP A 290 17.94 -69.98 19.13
C ASP A 290 16.62 -69.43 19.70
N SER A 291 15.50 -69.73 19.00
CA SER A 291 14.15 -70.09 19.49
C SER A 291 13.40 -69.15 20.48
N ARG A 292 12.06 -68.96 20.43
CA ARG A 292 11.01 -70.00 20.41
C ARG A 292 9.58 -69.38 20.44
N TRP A 293 8.71 -69.87 19.54
CA TRP A 293 7.23 -70.08 19.63
C TRP A 293 6.25 -68.91 19.79
N SER A 294 4.97 -68.96 19.35
CA SER A 294 4.17 -69.67 18.32
C SER A 294 2.70 -69.27 18.56
N ASN A 295 1.86 -69.32 17.52
CA ASN A 295 0.36 -69.28 17.51
C ASN A 295 -0.30 -67.92 17.83
N ASP A 296 -1.42 -67.47 17.23
CA ASP A 296 -2.55 -68.04 16.46
C ASP A 296 -3.14 -66.90 15.57
N THR A 297 -3.54 -67.04 14.29
CA THR A 297 -4.73 -67.73 13.68
C THR A 297 -5.98 -66.82 13.55
N VAL A 298 -6.25 -66.40 12.29
CA VAL A 298 -7.49 -65.98 11.54
C VAL A 298 -8.51 -64.95 12.07
N GLY A 299 -9.02 -64.12 11.13
CA GLY A 299 -10.46 -64.07 10.87
C GLY A 299 -11.09 -62.69 10.60
N PHE A 300 -11.37 -62.44 9.30
CA PHE A 300 -12.30 -61.47 8.69
C PHE A 300 -12.12 -59.96 8.94
#